data_AF-E6QW39-F1
#
_entry.id   AF-E6QW39-F1
#
_cell.length_a   1.000
_cell.length_b   1.000
_cell.length_c   1.000
_cell.angle_alpha   90.00
_cell.angle_beta   90.00
_cell.angle_gamma   90.00
#
_symmetry.space_group_name_H-M   'P 1'
#
loop_
_entity.id
_entity.type
_entity.pdbx_description
1 polymer ?
#
loop_
_entity_poly.entity_id
_entity_poly.type
_entity_poly.pdbx_seq_one_letter_code
_entity_poly.pdbx_strand_id
1 'polypeptide(L)'
;MKHGKIDSLTPEKVRIAPDDGVFELTGAEPAWIWVHTCPTFACSCRSALVLATQDGREQLLERGCSVRDAWNTGGDFSKAALTLDDLIVFHIDIDTNQVLASIDFEPLDLAAHPIIKDIAMRINGDLLDSIGQLWYRGKGRPDPEQEALLATEIKIKGWQRGDLVAWNDVCTGVRQDYYVLDGQLHEADEMYCPVADCDCGEVLIYFETLNPLGSSTPGVVVVQRSGATEIRQSKTGSDLLEQLWAAFKLRHPNYLARFARRYLVIKSIGARLVSVSTPLKVVPKVGRNDSCPCGSGKKYKKCCGAN
;
A
#
# COMPACT_ATOMS: atom_id res chain seq x y z
N MET A 1 -43.38 -1.73 14.77
CA MET A 1 -41.93 -1.87 15.02
C MET A 1 -41.24 -0.66 14.42
N LYS A 2 -40.68 0.21 15.28
CA LYS A 2 -40.02 1.46 14.87
C LYS A 2 -38.75 1.11 14.07
N HIS A 3 -38.62 1.66 12.87
CA HIS A 3 -37.38 1.62 12.11
C HIS A 3 -36.39 2.53 12.82
N GLY A 4 -35.39 1.93 13.47
CA GLY A 4 -34.28 2.68 14.07
C GLY A 4 -33.50 3.37 12.96
N LYS A 5 -33.44 4.70 13.02
CA LYS A 5 -32.43 5.46 12.30
C LYS A 5 -31.07 4.96 12.78
N ILE A 6 -30.27 4.46 11.86
CA ILE A 6 -28.83 4.30 12.07
C ILE A 6 -28.31 5.74 12.12
N ASP A 7 -28.09 6.26 13.33
CA ASP A 7 -27.38 7.51 13.50
C ASP A 7 -26.03 7.37 12.80
N SER A 8 -25.80 8.22 11.80
CA SER A 8 -24.50 8.42 11.19
C SER A 8 -23.56 8.93 12.28
N LEU A 9 -22.87 8.01 12.94
CA LEU A 9 -21.78 8.32 13.85
C LEU A 9 -20.75 9.12 13.06
N THR A 10 -20.74 10.44 13.27
CA THR A 10 -19.58 11.25 12.93
C THR A 10 -18.41 10.66 13.72
N PRO A 11 -17.32 10.20 13.06
CA PRO A 11 -16.16 9.68 13.77
C PRO A 11 -15.70 10.70 14.80
N GLU A 12 -15.37 10.24 16.01
CA GLU A 12 -14.79 11.10 17.04
C GLU A 12 -13.53 11.76 16.46
N LYS A 13 -13.38 13.07 16.69
CA LYS A 13 -12.29 13.83 16.08
C LYS A 13 -10.96 13.36 16.66
N VAL A 14 -10.22 12.56 15.91
CA VAL A 14 -8.90 12.08 16.30
C VAL A 14 -7.98 13.26 16.51
N ARG A 15 -7.25 13.25 17.63
CA ARG A 15 -6.19 14.21 17.92
C ARG A 15 -4.85 13.50 17.81
N ILE A 16 -3.92 14.14 17.13
CA ILE A 16 -2.52 13.71 17.07
C ILE A 16 -1.85 14.13 18.37
N ALA A 17 -1.21 13.18 19.06
CA ALA A 17 -0.36 13.49 20.22
C ALA A 17 0.80 14.42 19.80
N PRO A 18 1.41 15.19 20.71
CA PRO A 18 2.46 16.16 20.36
C PRO A 18 3.63 15.58 19.57
N ASP A 19 3.87 14.27 19.67
CA ASP A 19 4.95 13.52 19.05
C ASP A 19 4.49 12.43 18.08
N ASP A 20 3.19 12.31 17.83
CA ASP A 20 2.66 11.39 16.82
C ASP A 20 3.14 11.82 15.42
N GLY A 21 3.68 10.86 14.67
CA GLY A 21 4.22 11.09 13.33
C GLY A 21 5.61 11.73 13.31
N VAL A 22 6.29 11.83 14.46
CA VAL A 22 7.68 12.30 14.54
C VAL A 22 8.64 11.13 14.42
N PHE A 23 9.58 11.21 13.49
CA PHE A 23 10.56 10.15 13.23
C PHE A 23 11.96 10.72 13.11
N GLU A 24 12.94 9.97 13.64
CA GLU A 24 14.34 10.19 13.34
C GLU A 24 14.71 9.43 12.08
N LEU A 25 15.27 10.12 11.09
CA LEU A 25 15.96 9.53 9.98
C LEU A 25 17.41 9.33 10.40
N THR A 26 17.88 8.09 10.49
CA THR A 26 19.28 7.79 10.86
C THR A 26 20.24 8.08 9.69
N GLY A 27 21.49 8.43 10.00
CA GLY A 27 22.52 8.74 9.01
C GLY A 27 23.72 9.45 9.64
N ALA A 28 24.74 9.79 8.85
CA ALA A 28 25.91 10.55 9.32
C ALA A 28 25.50 11.92 9.90
N GLU A 29 24.52 12.56 9.26
CA GLU A 29 23.80 13.72 9.78
C GLU A 29 22.32 13.32 9.98
N PRO A 30 21.91 12.99 11.21
CA PRO A 30 20.52 12.70 11.54
C PRO A 30 19.61 13.84 11.11
N ALA A 31 18.43 13.50 10.62
CA ALA A 31 17.38 14.45 10.33
C ALA A 31 16.13 14.01 11.07
N TRP A 32 15.34 14.97 11.55
CA TRP A 32 14.05 14.72 12.16
C TRP A 32 12.96 15.11 11.19
N ILE A 33 11.93 14.26 11.08
CA ILE A 33 10.75 14.56 10.29
C ILE A 33 9.48 14.51 11.14
N TRP A 34 8.50 15.35 10.79
CA TRP A 34 7.15 15.29 11.33
C TRP A 34 6.17 15.13 10.18
N VAL A 35 5.47 14.00 10.18
CA VAL A 35 4.57 13.59 9.11
C VAL A 35 3.13 13.87 9.51
N HIS A 36 2.39 14.55 8.64
CA HIS A 36 0.95 14.80 8.80
C HIS A 36 0.17 14.21 7.62
N THR A 37 -0.79 13.34 7.91
CA THR A 37 -1.64 12.67 6.90
C THR A 37 -3.04 13.28 6.85
N CYS A 38 -3.79 13.08 5.76
CA CYS A 38 -5.15 13.62 5.66
C CYS A 38 -6.11 13.11 6.77
N PRO A 39 -6.73 14.00 7.57
CA PRO A 39 -7.66 13.59 8.64
C PRO A 39 -9.07 13.25 8.15
N THR A 40 -9.41 13.55 6.90
CA THR A 40 -10.78 13.44 6.40
C THR A 40 -11.18 11.96 6.24
N PHE A 41 -12.12 11.50 7.06
CA PHE A 41 -12.56 10.09 7.11
C PHE A 41 -12.87 9.49 5.73
N ALA A 42 -13.57 10.21 4.85
CA ALA A 42 -13.99 9.70 3.53
C ALA A 42 -12.98 9.95 2.40
N CYS A 43 -11.91 10.72 2.62
CA CYS A 43 -10.96 11.04 1.57
C CYS A 43 -10.03 9.86 1.28
N SER A 44 -9.83 9.55 0.00
CA SER A 44 -8.98 8.45 -0.47
C SER A 44 -7.53 8.87 -0.80
N CYS A 45 -7.15 10.13 -0.57
CA CYS A 45 -5.80 10.58 -0.89
C CYS A 45 -4.76 9.74 -0.14
N ARG A 46 -3.64 9.46 -0.80
CA ARG A 46 -2.51 8.72 -0.24
C ARG A 46 -1.32 9.65 -0.02
N SER A 47 -1.58 10.93 0.23
CA SER A 47 -0.53 11.92 0.48
C SER A 47 -0.25 12.13 1.98
N ALA A 48 1.01 12.37 2.30
CA ALA A 48 1.45 12.87 3.59
C ALA A 48 2.32 14.12 3.41
N LEU A 49 2.08 15.14 4.24
CA LEU A 49 2.96 16.29 4.40
C LEU A 49 4.13 15.89 5.29
N VAL A 50 5.34 16.29 4.90
CA VAL A 50 6.57 16.07 5.66
C VAL A 50 7.17 17.44 6.00
N LEU A 51 7.33 17.69 7.31
CA LEU A 51 8.19 18.75 7.84
C LEU A 51 9.51 18.12 8.22
N ALA A 52 10.64 18.77 7.93
CA ALA A 52 11.95 18.21 8.25
C ALA A 52 12.97 19.27 8.69
N THR A 53 13.90 18.85 9.56
CA THR A 53 15.05 19.65 9.99
C THR A 53 16.19 18.76 10.47
N GLN A 54 17.43 19.27 10.40
CA GLN A 54 18.61 18.66 11.02
C GLN A 54 18.92 19.25 12.40
N ASP A 55 18.21 20.31 12.82
CA ASP A 55 18.48 21.03 14.07
C ASP A 55 18.10 20.24 15.34
N GLY A 56 17.29 19.18 15.18
CA GLY A 56 16.86 18.30 16.25
C GLY A 56 15.34 18.21 16.41
N ARG A 57 14.92 17.24 17.23
CA ARG A 57 13.51 16.94 17.51
C ARG A 57 12.77 18.13 18.13
N GLU A 58 13.39 18.82 19.07
CA GLU A 58 12.74 19.91 19.81
C GLU A 58 12.44 21.09 18.87
N GLN A 59 13.41 21.45 18.03
CA GLN A 59 13.26 22.53 17.03
C GLN A 59 12.20 22.17 15.99
N LEU A 60 12.13 20.91 15.57
CA LEU A 60 11.05 20.43 14.69
C LEU A 60 9.67 20.64 15.31
N LEU A 61 9.50 20.25 16.58
CA LEU A 61 8.23 20.35 17.29
C LEU A 61 7.82 21.80 17.55
N GLU A 62 8.77 22.64 17.94
CA GLU A 62 8.55 24.06 18.19
C GLU A 62 8.11 24.79 16.92
N ARG A 63 8.87 24.63 15.82
CA ARG A 63 8.64 25.32 14.56
C ARG A 63 7.44 24.77 13.79
N GLY A 64 7.20 23.46 13.88
CA GLY A 64 6.08 22.78 13.22
C GLY A 64 4.73 22.86 13.95
N CYS A 65 4.67 23.47 15.14
CA CYS A 65 3.47 23.41 15.99
C CYS A 65 2.21 24.01 15.32
N SER A 66 2.38 25.04 14.47
CA SER A 66 1.29 25.67 13.73
C SER A 66 0.60 24.70 12.76
N VAL A 67 1.36 23.80 12.13
CA VAL A 67 0.85 22.76 11.23
C VAL A 67 0.05 21.71 12.00
N ARG A 68 0.59 21.23 13.13
CA ARG A 68 -0.14 20.34 14.04
C ARG A 68 -1.44 20.96 14.52
N ASP A 69 -1.42 22.22 14.91
CA ASP A 69 -2.60 22.92 15.44
C ASP A 69 -3.66 23.11 14.37
N ALA A 70 -3.26 23.47 13.15
CA ALA A 70 -4.15 23.47 11.99
C ALA A 70 -4.77 22.07 11.77
N TRP A 71 -3.97 21.01 11.80
CA TRP A 71 -4.45 19.64 11.63
C TRP A 71 -5.50 19.26 12.69
N ASN A 72 -5.20 19.47 13.98
CA ASN A 72 -6.06 19.13 15.11
C ASN A 72 -7.37 19.95 15.13
N THR A 73 -7.31 21.20 14.66
CA THR A 73 -8.49 22.07 14.56
C THR A 73 -9.30 21.82 13.28
N GLY A 74 -8.80 21.00 12.35
CA GLY A 74 -9.45 20.72 11.06
C GLY A 74 -9.25 21.85 10.04
N GLY A 75 -8.26 22.71 10.27
CA GLY A 75 -7.78 23.70 9.31
C GLY A 75 -6.90 23.08 8.24
N ASP A 76 -6.52 23.92 7.27
CA ASP A 76 -5.62 23.55 6.18
C ASP A 76 -4.17 23.53 6.66
N PHE A 77 -3.71 22.36 7.09
CA PHE A 77 -2.36 22.15 7.59
C PHE A 77 -1.29 22.24 6.48
N SER A 78 -1.64 21.94 5.22
CA SER A 78 -0.73 22.17 4.08
C SER A 78 -0.51 23.66 3.88
N LYS A 79 -1.56 24.48 3.97
CA LYS A 79 -1.44 25.94 3.92
C LYS A 79 -0.64 26.50 5.10
N ALA A 80 -0.83 25.96 6.31
CA ALA A 80 -0.01 26.34 7.47
C ALA A 80 1.48 26.01 7.25
N ALA A 81 1.78 24.91 6.56
CA ALA A 81 3.16 24.52 6.27
C ALA A 81 3.84 25.47 5.26
N LEU A 82 3.08 26.05 4.32
CA LEU A 82 3.60 27.03 3.36
C LEU A 82 4.06 28.34 4.01
N THR A 83 3.69 28.61 5.26
CA THR A 83 4.15 29.81 5.99
C THR A 83 5.44 29.57 6.77
N LEU A 84 5.95 28.35 6.79
CA LEU A 84 7.21 28.00 7.46
C LEU A 84 8.38 28.31 6.53
N ASP A 85 9.37 29.07 7.01
CA ASP A 85 10.60 29.43 6.30
C ASP A 85 11.86 28.77 6.89
N ASP A 86 11.71 28.12 8.05
CA ASP A 86 12.77 27.54 8.86
C ASP A 86 12.70 26.01 8.98
N LEU A 87 11.81 25.39 8.20
CA LEU A 87 11.66 23.95 8.04
C LEU A 87 11.61 23.57 6.56
N ILE A 88 12.13 22.38 6.24
CA ILE A 88 11.99 21.81 4.91
C ILE A 88 10.60 21.20 4.80
N VAL A 89 9.84 21.59 3.78
CA VAL A 89 8.44 21.20 3.62
C VAL A 89 8.22 20.59 2.24
N PHE A 90 7.67 19.38 2.19
CA PHE A 90 7.27 18.72 0.96
C PHE A 90 6.17 17.69 1.22
N HIS A 91 5.54 17.21 0.16
CA HIS A 91 4.59 16.09 0.25
C HIS A 91 5.22 14.81 -0.31
N ILE A 92 4.73 13.67 0.16
CA ILE A 92 4.98 12.37 -0.46
C ILE A 92 3.66 11.67 -0.74
N ASP A 93 3.63 10.83 -1.78
CA ASP A 93 2.65 9.76 -1.89
C ASP A 93 3.14 8.55 -1.08
N ILE A 94 2.30 8.07 -0.16
CA ILE A 94 2.68 7.08 0.85
C ILE A 94 2.74 5.66 0.32
N ASP A 95 2.35 5.38 -0.92
CA ASP A 95 2.46 4.04 -1.54
C ASP A 95 3.67 3.98 -2.48
N THR A 96 3.89 5.04 -3.27
CA THR A 96 5.01 5.16 -4.23
C THR A 96 6.28 5.76 -3.63
N ASN A 97 6.20 6.49 -2.52
CA ASN A 97 7.24 7.39 -2.01
C ASN A 97 7.67 8.49 -3.01
N GLN A 98 6.80 8.83 -3.97
CA GLN A 98 7.05 9.94 -4.89
C GLN A 98 6.93 11.26 -4.12
N VAL A 99 7.92 12.14 -4.28
CA VAL A 99 7.87 13.49 -3.71
C VAL A 99 7.01 14.38 -4.59
N LEU A 100 6.10 15.12 -3.97
CA LEU A 100 5.11 15.98 -4.61
C LEU A 100 5.30 17.43 -4.17
N ALA A 101 5.03 18.36 -5.08
CA ALA A 101 5.00 19.78 -4.78
C ALA A 101 3.81 20.14 -3.86
N SER A 102 4.00 21.08 -2.95
CA SER A 102 3.03 21.41 -1.90
C SER A 102 1.78 22.17 -2.37
N ILE A 103 1.72 22.62 -3.63
CA ILE A 103 0.64 23.46 -4.17
C ILE A 103 -0.28 22.66 -5.08
N ASP A 104 0.27 22.03 -6.11
CA ASP A 104 -0.46 21.31 -7.16
C ASP A 104 -0.36 19.79 -7.04
N PHE A 105 0.47 19.28 -6.11
CA PHE A 105 0.72 17.85 -5.89
C PHE A 105 1.31 17.12 -7.10
N GLU A 106 1.94 17.86 -8.02
CA GLU A 106 2.68 17.26 -9.12
C GLU A 106 4.04 16.71 -8.64
N PRO A 107 4.59 15.67 -9.32
CA PRO A 107 5.90 15.14 -8.98
C PRO A 107 7.00 16.22 -9.01
N LEU A 108 7.78 16.29 -7.95
CA LEU A 108 8.86 17.27 -7.81
C LEU A 108 10.14 16.80 -8.52
N ASP A 109 10.80 17.69 -9.28
CA ASP A 109 12.14 17.41 -9.82
C ASP A 109 13.20 17.42 -8.70
N LEU A 110 13.53 16.24 -8.19
CA LEU A 110 14.50 16.07 -7.12
C LEU A 110 15.93 16.51 -7.49
N ALA A 111 16.26 16.65 -8.78
CA ALA A 111 17.56 17.22 -9.18
C ALA A 111 17.67 18.70 -8.82
N ALA A 112 16.55 19.44 -8.86
CA ALA A 112 16.47 20.83 -8.45
C ALA A 112 16.35 21.01 -6.91
N HIS A 113 16.09 19.93 -6.18
CA HIS A 113 15.84 19.95 -4.73
C HIS A 113 16.68 18.90 -3.98
N PRO A 114 18.03 19.05 -3.92
CA PRO A 114 18.93 18.05 -3.37
C PRO A 114 18.68 17.73 -1.89
N ILE A 115 18.34 18.74 -1.07
CA ILE A 115 18.05 18.53 0.36
C ILE A 115 16.79 17.67 0.54
N ILE A 116 15.72 17.96 -0.23
CA ILE A 116 14.48 17.16 -0.20
C ILE A 116 14.76 15.74 -0.67
N LYS A 117 15.55 15.59 -1.74
CA LYS A 117 15.98 14.29 -2.26
C LYS A 117 16.67 13.46 -1.17
N ASP A 118 17.64 14.03 -0.47
CA ASP A 118 18.42 13.34 0.56
C ASP A 118 17.54 12.87 1.74
N ILE A 119 16.57 13.68 2.14
CA ILE A 119 15.60 13.33 3.19
C ILE A 119 14.64 12.24 2.68
N ALA A 120 14.02 12.44 1.51
CA ALA A 120 13.04 11.51 0.95
C ALA A 120 13.64 10.12 0.68
N MET A 121 14.91 10.03 0.27
CA MET A 121 15.62 8.76 0.08
C MET A 121 15.84 7.98 1.38
N ARG A 122 15.78 8.63 2.54
CA ARG A 122 15.89 7.99 3.86
C ARG A 122 14.53 7.52 4.40
N ILE A 123 13.42 7.90 3.76
CA ILE A 123 12.09 7.41 4.09
C ILE A 123 11.94 6.00 3.50
N ASN A 124 12.39 5.01 4.26
CA ASN A 124 12.38 3.60 3.86
C ASN A 124 10.98 2.96 4.02
N GLY A 125 10.85 1.72 3.58
CA GLY A 125 9.60 0.97 3.59
C GLY A 125 9.01 0.72 4.98
N ASP A 126 9.85 0.52 6.00
CA ASP A 126 9.35 0.33 7.38
C ASP A 126 8.72 1.63 7.91
N LEU A 127 9.33 2.78 7.58
CA LEU A 127 8.78 4.09 7.90
C LEU A 127 7.53 4.39 7.07
N LEU A 128 7.50 4.03 5.78
CA LEU A 128 6.31 4.18 4.93
C LEU A 128 5.13 3.34 5.44
N ASP A 129 5.36 2.12 5.93
CA ASP A 129 4.33 1.32 6.59
C ASP A 129 3.80 2.03 7.86
N SER A 130 4.71 2.61 8.67
CA SER A 130 4.34 3.39 9.86
C SER A 130 3.52 4.64 9.51
N ILE A 131 3.85 5.32 8.41
CA ILE A 131 3.08 6.44 7.87
C ILE A 131 1.71 5.97 7.36
N GLY A 132 1.63 4.77 6.76
CA GLY A 132 0.37 4.13 6.39
C GLY A 132 -0.55 3.89 7.59
N GLN A 133 0.00 3.42 8.71
CA GLN A 133 -0.75 3.27 9.97
C GLN A 133 -1.21 4.63 10.52
N LEU A 134 -0.33 5.64 10.47
CA LEU A 134 -0.67 7.01 10.84
C LEU A 134 -1.82 7.56 9.98
N TRP A 135 -1.87 7.23 8.69
CA TRP A 135 -2.94 7.61 7.79
C TRP A 135 -4.31 7.05 8.20
N TYR A 136 -4.37 5.77 8.59
CA TYR A 136 -5.60 5.15 9.11
C TYR A 136 -6.04 5.81 10.41
N ARG A 137 -5.10 5.96 11.34
CA ARG A 137 -5.33 6.60 12.63
C ARG A 137 -5.85 8.03 12.45
N GLY A 138 -5.20 8.85 11.63
CA GLY A 138 -5.60 10.23 11.37
C GLY A 138 -7.01 10.35 10.80
N LYS A 139 -7.48 9.34 10.07
CA LYS A 139 -8.85 9.26 9.56
C LYS A 139 -9.85 8.70 10.56
N GLY A 140 -9.44 8.30 11.77
CA GLY A 140 -10.31 7.61 12.73
C GLY A 140 -10.73 6.22 12.25
N ARG A 141 -9.91 5.58 11.41
CA ARG A 141 -10.13 4.23 10.93
C ARG A 141 -9.22 3.25 11.69
N PRO A 142 -9.66 2.02 11.92
CA PRO A 142 -8.81 0.99 12.49
C PRO A 142 -7.64 0.65 11.55
N ASP A 143 -6.53 0.20 12.12
CA ASP A 143 -5.38 -0.28 11.36
C ASP A 143 -5.72 -1.64 10.69
N PRO A 144 -5.54 -1.80 9.36
CA PRO A 144 -5.94 -3.02 8.67
C PRO A 144 -5.23 -4.30 9.13
N GLU A 145 -3.96 -4.20 9.55
CA GLU A 145 -3.25 -5.36 10.10
C GLU A 145 -3.84 -5.76 11.45
N GLN A 146 -4.14 -4.80 12.32
CA GLN A 146 -4.84 -5.05 13.57
C GLN A 146 -6.24 -5.63 13.35
N GLU A 147 -6.99 -5.15 12.35
CA GLU A 147 -8.28 -5.73 11.98
C GLU A 147 -8.15 -7.20 11.57
N ALA A 148 -7.18 -7.51 10.72
CA ALA A 148 -6.91 -8.89 10.30
C ALA A 148 -6.55 -9.80 11.49
N LEU A 149 -5.72 -9.31 12.42
CA LEU A 149 -5.35 -10.05 13.64
C LEU A 149 -6.56 -10.34 14.55
N LEU A 150 -7.54 -9.44 14.62
CA LEU A 150 -8.73 -9.57 15.46
C LEU A 150 -9.90 -10.29 14.76
N ALA A 151 -9.89 -10.36 13.43
CA ALA A 151 -10.96 -10.96 12.64
C ALA A 151 -11.14 -12.44 13.00
N THR A 152 -12.38 -12.88 13.23
CA THR A 152 -12.67 -14.31 13.45
C THR A 152 -12.56 -15.14 12.17
N GLU A 153 -12.72 -14.49 11.02
CA GLU A 153 -12.67 -15.07 9.68
C GLU A 153 -12.10 -14.03 8.70
N ILE A 154 -11.20 -14.44 7.82
CA ILE A 154 -10.62 -13.59 6.77
C ILE A 154 -11.00 -14.18 5.42
N LYS A 155 -11.74 -13.41 4.62
CA LYS A 155 -12.32 -13.85 3.36
C LYS A 155 -11.44 -13.42 2.20
N ILE A 156 -10.87 -14.39 1.48
CA ILE A 156 -9.99 -14.14 0.34
C ILE A 156 -10.62 -14.69 -0.92
N LYS A 157 -10.81 -13.83 -1.91
CA LYS A 157 -11.45 -14.19 -3.17
C LYS A 157 -10.49 -15.02 -4.02
N GLY A 158 -10.92 -16.20 -4.43
CA GLY A 158 -10.15 -17.04 -5.35
C GLY A 158 -9.01 -17.85 -4.72
N TRP A 159 -8.60 -17.57 -3.48
CA TRP A 159 -7.61 -18.36 -2.74
C TRP A 159 -8.10 -19.79 -2.48
N GLN A 160 -7.21 -20.79 -2.56
CA GLN A 160 -7.50 -22.18 -2.20
C GLN A 160 -6.55 -22.69 -1.12
N ARG A 161 -6.99 -23.69 -0.36
CA ARG A 161 -6.11 -24.36 0.61
C ARG A 161 -4.94 -25.00 -0.12
N GLY A 162 -3.72 -24.66 0.32
CA GLY A 162 -2.47 -25.09 -0.31
C GLY A 162 -1.77 -23.96 -1.05
N ASP A 163 -2.49 -22.89 -1.42
CA ASP A 163 -1.90 -21.71 -2.04
C ASP A 163 -1.19 -20.83 -1.00
N LEU A 164 -0.16 -20.11 -1.45
CA LEU A 164 0.34 -18.94 -0.75
C LEU A 164 -0.74 -17.85 -0.71
N VAL A 165 -0.59 -16.91 0.21
CA VAL A 165 -1.53 -15.79 0.39
C VAL A 165 -0.78 -14.47 0.34
N ALA A 166 -1.34 -13.48 -0.38
CA ALA A 166 -0.77 -12.15 -0.43
C ALA A 166 -0.95 -11.42 0.90
N TRP A 167 0.06 -10.66 1.32
CA TRP A 167 -0.04 -9.76 2.48
C TRP A 167 -1.22 -8.80 2.35
N ASN A 168 -1.40 -8.23 1.17
CA ASN A 168 -2.43 -7.24 0.87
C ASN A 168 -3.84 -7.82 0.83
N ASP A 169 -4.00 -9.10 0.47
CA ASP A 169 -5.28 -9.81 0.52
C ASP A 169 -5.73 -10.07 1.95
N VAL A 170 -4.77 -10.37 2.84
CA VAL A 170 -5.03 -10.65 4.24
C VAL A 170 -5.28 -9.36 5.02
N CYS A 171 -4.38 -8.40 4.88
CA CYS A 171 -4.43 -7.12 5.57
C CYS A 171 -5.01 -6.08 4.60
N THR A 172 -6.26 -6.28 4.16
CA THR A 172 -6.87 -5.47 3.10
C THR A 172 -6.82 -3.98 3.42
N GLY A 173 -6.13 -3.20 2.58
CA GLY A 173 -6.03 -1.76 2.71
C GLY A 173 -4.77 -1.25 3.40
N VAL A 174 -3.86 -2.12 3.87
CA VAL A 174 -2.50 -1.68 4.26
C VAL A 174 -1.84 -0.85 3.17
N ARG A 175 -0.76 -0.14 3.52
CA ARG A 175 0.09 0.54 2.54
C ARG A 175 0.51 -0.41 1.42
N GLN A 176 0.43 0.06 0.18
CA GLN A 176 0.79 -0.70 -1.01
C GLN A 176 2.21 -0.36 -1.45
N ASP A 177 2.93 -1.36 -1.94
CA ASP A 177 4.30 -1.20 -2.45
C ASP A 177 4.28 -0.89 -3.95
N TYR A 178 4.02 0.39 -4.27
CA TYR A 178 3.99 0.85 -5.66
C TYR A 178 5.34 1.39 -6.14
N TYR A 179 5.66 1.12 -7.40
CA TYR A 179 6.89 1.54 -8.08
C TYR A 179 6.55 2.15 -9.42
N VAL A 180 7.08 3.34 -9.69
CA VAL A 180 6.96 3.99 -10.99
C VAL A 180 8.29 3.84 -11.71
N LEU A 181 8.30 3.08 -12.81
CA LEU A 181 9.47 2.88 -13.68
C LEU A 181 9.05 3.14 -15.12
N ASP A 182 9.82 3.96 -15.85
CA ASP A 182 9.53 4.33 -17.24
C ASP A 182 8.07 4.79 -17.49
N GLY A 183 7.47 5.47 -16.51
CA GLY A 183 6.09 5.95 -16.55
C GLY A 183 5.01 4.87 -16.36
N GLN A 184 5.40 3.62 -16.09
CA GLN A 184 4.50 2.53 -15.75
C GLN A 184 4.38 2.37 -14.23
N LEU A 185 3.19 1.99 -13.77
CA LEU A 185 2.92 1.71 -12.36
C LEU A 185 2.97 0.21 -12.12
N HIS A 186 3.80 -0.19 -11.17
CA HIS A 186 3.97 -1.57 -10.75
C HIS A 186 3.66 -1.73 -9.27
N GLU A 187 3.16 -2.91 -8.89
CA GLU A 187 2.92 -3.31 -7.52
C GLU A 187 3.82 -4.50 -7.17
N ALA A 188 4.32 -4.53 -5.94
CA ALA A 188 5.00 -5.68 -5.36
C ALA A 188 4.09 -6.38 -4.35
N ASP A 189 3.63 -7.58 -4.69
CA ASP A 189 2.81 -8.42 -3.83
C ASP A 189 3.64 -9.51 -3.17
N GLU A 190 3.74 -9.43 -1.85
CA GLU A 190 4.44 -10.41 -1.03
C GLU A 190 3.51 -11.57 -0.67
N MET A 191 3.91 -12.78 -1.04
CA MET A 191 3.15 -14.01 -0.85
C MET A 191 3.78 -14.90 0.22
N TYR A 192 2.94 -15.38 1.14
CA TYR A 192 3.33 -16.08 2.34
C TYR A 192 2.60 -17.42 2.47
N CYS A 193 3.22 -18.41 3.12
CA CYS A 193 2.51 -19.64 3.47
C CYS A 193 1.67 -19.41 4.75
N PRO A 194 0.36 -19.67 4.72
CA PRO A 194 -0.50 -19.51 5.89
C PRO A 194 -0.48 -20.70 6.86
N VAL A 195 0.21 -21.79 6.56
CA VAL A 195 0.16 -23.02 7.38
C VAL A 195 1.05 -22.86 8.61
N ALA A 196 0.44 -22.76 9.80
CA ALA A 196 1.12 -22.48 11.07
C ALA A 196 2.38 -23.35 11.32
N ASP A 197 2.22 -24.68 11.21
CA ASP A 197 3.27 -25.66 11.52
C ASP A 197 4.17 -26.01 10.33
N CYS A 198 4.02 -25.33 9.19
CA CYS A 198 4.87 -25.58 8.02
C CYS A 198 6.27 -25.00 8.23
N ASP A 199 7.31 -25.73 7.85
CA ASP A 199 8.70 -25.30 7.96
C ASP A 199 9.19 -24.46 6.77
N CYS A 200 8.39 -24.35 5.69
CA CYS A 200 8.71 -23.51 4.54
C CYS A 200 8.94 -22.05 4.96
N GLY A 201 9.70 -21.30 4.19
CA GLY A 201 9.96 -19.90 4.52
C GLY A 201 10.50 -19.09 3.38
N GLU A 202 10.22 -19.55 2.16
CA GLU A 202 10.35 -18.68 1.01
C GLU A 202 9.19 -17.68 1.00
N VAL A 203 9.51 -16.45 0.61
CA VAL A 203 8.55 -15.41 0.27
C VAL A 203 8.63 -15.19 -1.23
N LEU A 204 7.49 -15.22 -1.90
CA LEU A 204 7.40 -14.90 -3.33
C LEU A 204 6.96 -13.45 -3.45
N ILE A 205 7.71 -12.66 -4.21
CA ILE A 205 7.37 -11.26 -4.48
C ILE A 205 6.96 -11.18 -5.93
N TYR A 206 5.66 -11.12 -6.16
CA TYR A 206 5.10 -10.93 -7.49
C TYR A 206 5.18 -9.46 -7.84
N PHE A 207 5.73 -9.16 -9.01
CA PHE A 207 5.65 -7.84 -9.58
C PHE A 207 4.58 -7.82 -10.64
N GLU A 208 3.58 -6.98 -10.46
CA GLU A 208 2.48 -6.79 -11.41
C GLU A 208 2.55 -5.39 -12.01
N THR A 209 2.22 -5.25 -13.29
CA THR A 209 2.07 -3.94 -13.93
C THR A 209 0.59 -3.54 -13.90
N LEU A 210 0.28 -2.55 -13.07
CA LEU A 210 -1.08 -2.05 -12.89
C LEU A 210 -1.50 -1.07 -13.99
N ASN A 211 -0.54 -0.32 -14.52
CA ASN A 211 -0.79 0.66 -15.58
C ASN A 211 0.34 0.63 -16.62
N PRO A 212 0.05 0.37 -17.92
CA PRO A 212 -1.28 0.13 -18.50
C PRO A 212 -1.88 -1.23 -18.13
N LEU A 213 -3.21 -1.26 -18.04
CA LEU A 213 -3.97 -2.49 -17.76
C LEU A 213 -3.74 -3.55 -18.83
N GLY A 214 -3.60 -4.81 -18.41
CA GLY A 214 -3.40 -5.95 -19.30
C GLY A 214 -1.96 -6.16 -19.77
N SER A 215 -1.01 -5.40 -19.22
CA SER A 215 0.43 -5.60 -19.38
C SER A 215 0.85 -7.02 -18.96
N SER A 216 1.89 -7.55 -19.60
CA SER A 216 2.52 -8.80 -19.17
C SER A 216 3.13 -8.64 -17.77
N THR A 217 2.96 -9.64 -16.91
CA THR A 217 3.59 -9.64 -15.59
C THR A 217 5.13 -9.68 -15.73
N PRO A 218 5.88 -8.76 -15.08
CA PRO A 218 7.33 -8.80 -15.06
C PRO A 218 7.89 -10.17 -14.60
N GLY A 219 7.32 -10.71 -13.52
CA GLY A 219 7.64 -12.04 -13.00
C GLY A 219 7.64 -12.07 -11.47
N VAL A 220 8.35 -13.03 -10.90
CA VAL A 220 8.39 -13.25 -9.45
C VAL A 220 9.82 -13.41 -8.96
N VAL A 221 10.13 -12.79 -7.82
CA VAL A 221 11.37 -13.02 -7.08
C VAL A 221 11.06 -13.93 -5.91
N VAL A 222 11.77 -15.05 -5.82
CA VAL A 222 11.69 -15.97 -4.67
C VAL A 222 12.81 -15.66 -3.71
N VAL A 223 12.48 -15.36 -2.46
CA VAL A 223 13.46 -15.05 -1.41
C VAL A 223 13.40 -16.12 -0.35
N GLN A 224 14.48 -16.88 -0.20
CA GLN A 224 14.62 -17.90 0.83
C GLN A 224 14.89 -17.25 2.20
N ARG A 225 14.63 -17.98 3.31
CA ARG A 225 14.94 -17.49 4.68
C ARG A 225 16.40 -17.09 4.86
N SER A 226 17.32 -17.72 4.14
CA SER A 226 18.75 -17.41 4.15
C SER A 226 19.09 -16.08 3.46
N GLY A 227 18.13 -15.47 2.77
CA GLY A 227 18.32 -14.33 1.87
C GLY A 227 18.76 -14.71 0.46
N ALA A 228 18.94 -15.99 0.15
CA ALA A 228 19.19 -16.43 -1.22
C ALA A 228 17.97 -16.12 -2.11
N THR A 229 18.22 -15.55 -3.29
CA THR A 229 17.17 -15.12 -4.22
C THR A 229 17.20 -15.89 -5.52
N GLU A 230 16.03 -16.25 -6.04
CA GLU A 230 15.83 -16.80 -7.37
C GLU A 230 14.90 -15.89 -8.17
N ILE A 231 15.30 -15.49 -9.38
CA ILE A 231 14.49 -14.64 -10.26
C ILE A 231 13.79 -15.54 -11.28
N ARG A 232 12.46 -15.58 -11.25
CA ARG A 232 11.62 -16.34 -12.18
C ARG A 232 10.88 -15.36 -13.10
N GLN A 233 11.50 -15.11 -14.25
CA GLN A 233 11.03 -14.14 -15.23
C GLN A 233 9.87 -14.63 -16.09
N SER A 234 9.07 -13.69 -16.59
CA SER A 234 8.22 -13.94 -17.77
C SER A 234 9.05 -13.83 -19.05
N LYS A 235 8.47 -14.26 -20.19
CA LYS A 235 9.15 -14.29 -21.51
C LYS A 235 9.69 -12.93 -21.99
N THR A 236 9.27 -11.81 -21.39
CA THR A 236 9.54 -10.44 -21.87
C THR A 236 10.11 -9.51 -20.79
N GLY A 237 10.48 -10.02 -19.61
CA GLY A 237 10.59 -9.17 -18.40
C GLY A 237 11.90 -9.21 -17.59
N SER A 238 13.01 -9.77 -18.09
CA SER A 238 14.25 -9.93 -17.28
C SER A 238 14.73 -8.61 -16.66
N ASP A 239 14.95 -7.60 -17.51
CA ASP A 239 15.59 -6.35 -17.11
C ASP A 239 14.65 -5.50 -16.24
N LEU A 240 13.34 -5.55 -16.52
CA LEU A 240 12.34 -4.86 -15.72
C LEU A 240 12.21 -5.49 -14.33
N LEU A 241 12.18 -6.82 -14.25
CA LEU A 241 12.09 -7.54 -12.98
C LEU A 241 13.33 -7.29 -12.10
N GLU A 242 14.51 -7.25 -12.70
CA GLU A 242 15.75 -6.91 -11.98
C GLU A 242 15.73 -5.47 -11.45
N GLN A 243 15.25 -4.51 -12.24
CA GLN A 243 15.10 -3.11 -11.81
C GLN A 243 14.08 -2.96 -10.68
N LEU A 244 12.92 -3.62 -10.80
CA LEU A 244 11.90 -3.63 -9.76
C LEU A 244 12.42 -4.27 -8.47
N TRP A 245 13.17 -5.37 -8.57
CA TRP A 245 13.80 -5.99 -7.42
C TRP A 245 14.86 -5.10 -6.76
N ALA A 246 15.66 -4.39 -7.57
CA ALA A 246 16.63 -3.42 -7.06
C ALA A 246 15.92 -2.26 -6.32
N ALA A 247 14.85 -1.72 -6.90
CA ALA A 247 14.04 -0.67 -6.29
C ALA A 247 13.37 -1.15 -4.98
N PHE A 248 12.89 -2.40 -4.95
CA PHE A 248 12.35 -3.01 -3.74
C PHE A 248 13.39 -3.07 -2.63
N LYS A 249 14.58 -3.62 -2.89
CA LYS A 249 15.66 -3.70 -1.89
C LYS A 249 16.13 -2.33 -1.42
N LEU A 250 16.17 -1.34 -2.30
CA LEU A 250 16.55 0.02 -1.95
C LEU A 250 15.54 0.64 -0.98
N ARG A 251 14.23 0.47 -1.24
CA ARG A 251 13.17 0.94 -0.34
C ARG A 251 13.14 0.16 0.97
N HIS A 252 13.40 -1.14 0.93
CA HIS A 252 13.28 -2.06 2.06
C HIS A 252 14.64 -2.62 2.47
N PRO A 253 15.57 -1.84 3.05
CA PRO A 253 16.90 -2.32 3.40
C PRO A 253 16.87 -3.49 4.41
N ASN A 254 15.80 -3.59 5.21
CA ASN A 254 15.58 -4.65 6.20
C ASN A 254 14.53 -5.69 5.75
N TYR A 255 14.34 -5.91 4.45
CA TYR A 255 13.26 -6.77 3.94
C TYR A 255 13.21 -8.18 4.54
N LEU A 256 14.34 -8.77 4.93
CA LEU A 256 14.33 -10.10 5.58
C LEU A 256 13.65 -10.07 6.96
N ALA A 257 13.84 -9.00 7.74
CA ALA A 257 13.17 -8.82 9.02
C ALA A 257 11.67 -8.54 8.82
N ARG A 258 11.31 -7.73 7.82
CA ARG A 258 9.93 -7.49 7.38
C ARG A 258 9.24 -8.81 7.04
N PHE A 259 9.86 -9.64 6.20
CA PHE A 259 9.35 -10.94 5.81
C PHE A 259 9.16 -11.85 7.01
N ALA A 260 10.16 -11.95 7.90
CA ALA A 260 10.04 -12.75 9.11
C ALA A 260 8.85 -12.33 9.99
N ARG A 261 8.65 -11.01 10.21
CA ARG A 261 7.51 -10.48 10.98
C ARG A 261 6.17 -10.80 10.30
N ARG A 262 6.04 -10.50 9.01
CA ARG A 262 4.81 -10.75 8.25
C ARG A 262 4.47 -12.25 8.19
N TYR A 263 5.48 -13.10 8.06
CA TYR A 263 5.33 -14.56 8.09
C TYR A 263 4.70 -15.05 9.41
N LEU A 264 5.13 -14.50 10.56
CA LEU A 264 4.53 -14.82 11.87
C LEU A 264 3.06 -14.39 11.94
N VAL A 265 2.74 -13.19 11.44
CA VAL A 265 1.36 -12.69 11.39
C VAL A 265 0.50 -13.62 10.52
N ILE A 266 0.91 -13.87 9.28
CA ILE A 266 0.19 -14.73 8.34
C ILE A 266 -0.05 -16.14 8.93
N LYS A 267 0.94 -16.74 9.57
CA LYS A 267 0.78 -18.03 10.23
C LYS A 267 -0.18 -18.00 11.42
N SER A 268 -0.14 -16.94 12.22
CA SER A 268 -1.03 -16.80 13.38
C SER A 268 -2.51 -16.72 13.00
N ILE A 269 -2.80 -16.29 11.77
CA ILE A 269 -4.17 -16.07 11.28
C ILE A 269 -4.58 -17.08 10.20
N GLY A 270 -3.65 -17.90 9.70
CA GLY A 270 -3.85 -18.80 8.56
C GLY A 270 -5.02 -19.77 8.71
N ALA A 271 -5.30 -20.25 9.93
CA ALA A 271 -6.44 -21.12 10.22
C ALA A 271 -7.80 -20.44 10.04
N ARG A 272 -7.83 -19.10 10.01
CA ARG A 272 -9.03 -18.26 9.84
C ARG A 272 -9.27 -17.84 8.38
N LEU A 273 -8.38 -18.23 7.45
CA LEU A 273 -8.55 -17.92 6.03
C LEU A 273 -9.65 -18.78 5.41
N VAL A 274 -10.57 -18.12 4.70
CA VAL A 274 -11.70 -18.75 4.04
C VAL A 274 -11.76 -18.30 2.58
N SER A 275 -11.81 -19.30 1.69
CA SER A 275 -12.00 -19.07 0.27
C SER A 275 -13.40 -18.55 -0.01
N VAL A 276 -13.49 -17.41 -0.70
CA VAL A 276 -14.74 -16.94 -1.28
C VAL A 276 -14.74 -17.30 -2.76
N SER A 277 -15.50 -18.33 -3.12
CA SER A 277 -15.85 -18.57 -4.52
C SER A 277 -16.80 -17.48 -4.98
N THR A 278 -16.47 -16.78 -6.07
CA THR A 278 -17.49 -16.02 -6.80
C THR A 278 -18.55 -17.03 -7.23
N PRO A 279 -19.85 -16.89 -6.90
CA PRO A 279 -20.85 -17.76 -7.51
C PRO A 279 -20.67 -17.60 -9.01
N LEU A 280 -20.36 -18.72 -9.70
CA LEU A 280 -20.36 -18.76 -11.14
C LEU A 280 -21.67 -18.08 -11.56
N LYS A 281 -21.59 -16.94 -12.25
CA LYS A 281 -22.76 -16.42 -12.96
C LYS A 281 -23.17 -17.60 -13.83
N VAL A 282 -24.25 -18.28 -13.46
CA VAL A 282 -24.87 -19.28 -14.30
C VAL A 282 -25.35 -18.48 -15.49
N VAL A 283 -24.49 -18.33 -16.49
CA VAL A 283 -24.94 -17.91 -17.81
C VAL A 283 -25.99 -18.94 -18.15
N PRO A 284 -27.26 -18.53 -18.34
CA PRO A 284 -28.32 -19.47 -18.67
C PRO A 284 -27.78 -20.33 -19.82
N LYS A 285 -27.78 -21.66 -19.67
CA LYS A 285 -27.38 -22.55 -20.75
C LYS A 285 -28.20 -22.15 -21.97
N VAL A 286 -27.56 -21.53 -22.95
CA VAL A 286 -28.26 -21.08 -24.15
C VAL A 286 -28.77 -22.33 -24.85
N GLY A 287 -30.08 -22.45 -25.01
CA GLY A 287 -30.68 -23.60 -25.66
C GLY A 287 -30.19 -23.66 -27.10
N ARG A 288 -29.98 -24.87 -27.65
CA ARG A 288 -29.55 -25.04 -29.06
C ARG A 288 -30.42 -24.27 -30.07
N ASN A 289 -31.67 -23.98 -29.74
CA ASN A 289 -32.61 -23.26 -30.61
C ASN A 289 -32.75 -21.76 -30.29
N ASP A 290 -32.14 -21.26 -29.21
CA ASP A 290 -32.23 -19.85 -28.81
C ASP A 290 -31.37 -18.97 -29.71
N SER A 291 -31.63 -17.65 -29.71
CA SER A 291 -30.82 -16.67 -30.42
C SER A 291 -29.36 -16.72 -29.95
N CYS A 292 -28.44 -16.76 -30.90
CA CYS A 292 -27.02 -16.91 -30.62
C CYS A 292 -26.48 -15.62 -29.98
N PRO A 293 -25.79 -15.71 -28.83
CA PRO A 293 -25.36 -14.54 -28.06
C PRO A 293 -24.28 -13.71 -28.75
N CYS A 294 -23.69 -14.18 -29.85
CA CYS A 294 -22.73 -13.42 -30.67
C CYS A 294 -23.39 -12.31 -31.53
N GLY A 295 -24.70 -12.12 -31.44
CA GLY A 295 -25.41 -11.06 -32.16
C GLY A 295 -25.67 -11.34 -33.65
N SER A 296 -25.40 -12.57 -34.13
CA SER A 296 -25.58 -12.93 -35.54
C SER A 296 -27.03 -13.03 -36.03
N GLY A 297 -28.01 -12.96 -35.12
CA GLY A 297 -29.42 -13.20 -35.41
C GLY A 297 -29.78 -14.67 -35.70
N LYS A 298 -28.80 -15.60 -35.66
CA LYS A 298 -29.01 -17.03 -35.93
C LYS A 298 -29.31 -17.80 -34.63
N LYS A 299 -29.94 -18.98 -34.74
CA LYS A 299 -30.06 -19.92 -33.60
C LYS A 299 -28.68 -20.46 -33.19
N TYR A 300 -28.44 -20.68 -31.89
CA TYR A 300 -27.14 -21.09 -31.34
C TYR A 300 -26.54 -22.31 -32.06
N LYS A 301 -27.33 -23.37 -32.31
CA LYS A 301 -26.89 -24.59 -33.04
C LYS A 301 -26.47 -24.37 -34.49
N LYS A 302 -26.78 -23.22 -35.08
CA LYS A 302 -26.43 -22.85 -36.47
C LYS A 302 -25.35 -21.76 -36.53
N CYS A 303 -24.72 -21.45 -35.40
CA CYS A 303 -23.69 -20.42 -35.27
C CYS A 303 -22.61 -20.91 -34.29
N CYS A 304 -22.46 -20.29 -33.11
CA CYS A 304 -21.40 -20.64 -32.17
C CYS A 304 -21.51 -22.07 -31.58
N GLY A 305 -22.67 -22.72 -31.68
CA GLY A 305 -22.88 -24.11 -31.28
C GLY A 305 -22.92 -25.09 -32.47
N ALA A 306 -22.49 -24.65 -33.66
CA ALA A 306 -22.31 -25.52 -34.82
C ALA A 306 -20.89 -26.11 -34.78
N ASN A 307 -20.73 -27.20 -34.04
CA ASN A 307 -19.76 -28.22 -34.42
C ASN A 307 -20.40 -29.08 -35.51
#